data_AF-A0A397LBJ4-F1
#
_entry.id   AF-A0A397LBJ4-F1
#
_cell.length_a   1.000
_cell.length_b   1.000
_cell.length_c   1.000
_cell.angle_alpha   90.00
_cell.angle_beta   90.00
_cell.angle_gamma   90.00
#
_symmetry.space_group_name_H-M   'P 1'
#
loop_
_entity.id
_entity.type
_entity.pdbx_description
1 polymer ?
#
loop_
_entity_poly.entity_id
_entity_poly.type
_entity_poly.pdbx_seq_one_letter_code
_entity_poly.pdbx_strand_id
1 'polypeptide(L)'
;MKFRTIKIAALSLVVAATAYNCSNEKMDNTYEIEGVDSVGNTIKGTYIQEDQMARPAVNTVFVSSGSKDAFNTTVPSNQGAAFQSMFQNNLLALNPGYTRNALGLDAATFTSVLATDVLTLSLDGTTTFFDGTNVLTGRALADDVITVELILIFGGPDALTGMPQNVGLIDDHVDGNDVAFSSSFPYLASPHLQ
;
A
#
# COMPACT_ATOMS: atom_id res chain seq x y z
N MET A 1 18.37 -59.38 -3.16
CA MET A 1 18.29 -58.03 -2.55
C MET A 1 16.88 -57.84 -2.02
N LYS A 2 16.70 -57.68 -0.69
CA LYS A 2 15.39 -57.81 -0.02
C LYS A 2 14.48 -56.62 -0.36
N PHE A 3 13.21 -56.87 -0.71
CA PHE A 3 12.17 -55.88 -1.05
C PHE A 3 12.02 -54.71 -0.05
N ARG A 4 12.48 -54.86 1.20
CA ARG A 4 12.54 -53.78 2.20
C ARG A 4 13.46 -52.63 1.78
N THR A 5 14.58 -52.92 1.11
CA THR A 5 15.53 -51.89 0.65
C THR A 5 14.94 -51.04 -0.47
N ILE A 6 14.14 -51.64 -1.36
CA ILE A 6 13.45 -50.94 -2.46
C ILE A 6 12.35 -50.01 -1.90
N LYS A 7 11.60 -50.45 -0.90
CA LYS A 7 10.56 -49.64 -0.26
C LYS A 7 11.13 -48.42 0.48
N ILE A 8 12.25 -48.60 1.17
CA ILE A 8 12.92 -47.49 1.87
C ILE A 8 13.47 -46.50 0.84
N ALA A 9 14.12 -46.97 -0.23
CA ALA A 9 14.62 -46.10 -1.29
C ALA A 9 13.50 -45.31 -1.99
N ALA A 10 12.35 -45.94 -2.27
CA ALA A 10 11.20 -45.27 -2.88
C ALA A 10 10.59 -44.19 -1.96
N LEU A 11 10.49 -44.48 -0.65
CA LEU A 11 9.99 -43.51 0.32
C LEU A 11 10.93 -42.31 0.48
N SER A 12 12.25 -42.54 0.49
CA SER A 12 13.25 -41.47 0.52
C SER A 12 13.18 -40.56 -0.70
N LEU A 13 12.92 -41.13 -1.89
CA LEU A 13 12.82 -40.37 -3.13
C LEU A 13 11.56 -39.50 -3.19
N VAL A 14 10.44 -40.00 -2.67
CA VAL A 14 9.18 -39.24 -2.58
C VAL A 14 9.29 -38.10 -1.58
N VAL A 15 9.89 -38.33 -0.40
CA VAL A 15 10.11 -37.27 0.60
C VAL A 15 11.06 -36.19 0.08
N ALA A 16 12.12 -36.58 -0.64
CA ALA A 16 13.03 -35.62 -1.27
C ALA A 16 12.35 -34.81 -2.40
N ALA A 17 11.47 -35.43 -3.19
CA ALA A 17 10.71 -34.74 -4.24
C ALA A 17 9.68 -33.74 -3.66
N THR A 18 9.12 -34.01 -2.49
CA THR A 18 8.18 -33.08 -1.82
C THR A 18 8.89 -32.01 -0.98
N ALA A 19 10.13 -32.23 -0.55
CA ALA A 19 10.92 -31.27 0.24
C ALA A 19 11.51 -30.12 -0.60
N TYR A 20 11.42 -30.19 -1.93
CA TYR A 20 11.85 -29.13 -2.84
C TYR A 20 10.76 -28.14 -3.24
N ASN A 21 9.59 -28.17 -2.58
CA ASN A 21 8.53 -27.19 -2.82
C ASN A 21 8.69 -25.89 -1.99
N CYS A 22 9.93 -25.47 -1.75
CA CYS A 22 10.19 -24.05 -1.59
C CYS A 22 10.12 -23.47 -3.00
N SER A 23 9.00 -22.84 -3.33
CA SER A 23 8.95 -21.91 -4.45
C SER A 23 10.10 -20.92 -4.23
N ASN A 24 11.17 -21.04 -5.02
CA ASN A 24 12.07 -19.92 -5.19
C ASN A 24 11.26 -18.91 -6.01
N GLU A 25 10.45 -18.12 -5.30
CA GLU A 25 10.05 -16.78 -5.74
C GLU A 25 11.38 -16.09 -6.11
N LYS A 26 11.76 -16.12 -7.39
CA LYS A 26 12.92 -15.37 -7.83
C LYS A 26 12.56 -13.91 -7.67
N MET A 27 13.02 -13.33 -6.56
CA MET A 27 12.86 -11.91 -6.29
C MET A 27 13.69 -11.15 -7.33
N ASP A 28 13.01 -10.58 -8.33
CA ASP A 28 13.58 -9.84 -9.47
C ASP A 28 14.25 -8.50 -9.04
N ASN A 29 14.36 -8.27 -7.72
CA ASN A 29 14.62 -7.00 -7.07
C ASN A 29 15.84 -7.08 -6.13
N THR A 30 16.70 -8.07 -6.33
CA THR A 30 17.86 -8.31 -5.45
C THR A 30 18.96 -7.31 -5.77
N TYR A 31 19.26 -6.40 -4.84
CA TYR A 31 20.36 -5.43 -4.97
C TYR A 31 21.51 -5.83 -4.04
N GLU A 32 22.70 -6.03 -4.62
CA GLU A 32 23.94 -6.10 -3.84
C GLU A 32 24.42 -4.67 -3.58
N ILE A 33 24.46 -4.26 -2.31
CA ILE A 33 24.96 -2.94 -1.93
C ILE A 33 26.18 -3.13 -1.02
N GLU A 34 27.30 -2.51 -1.41
CA GLU A 34 28.45 -2.29 -0.54
C GLU A 34 28.36 -0.89 0.07
N GLY A 35 28.12 -0.83 1.37
CA GLY A 35 28.10 0.40 2.15
C GLY A 35 29.28 0.50 3.11
N VAL A 36 29.51 1.69 3.67
CA VAL A 36 30.48 1.91 4.75
C VAL A 36 29.71 2.43 5.97
N ASP A 37 29.88 1.78 7.13
CA ASP A 37 29.25 2.24 8.36
C ASP A 37 29.87 3.54 8.89
N SER A 38 29.26 4.13 9.91
CA SER A 38 29.72 5.38 10.54
C SER A 38 31.09 5.27 11.24
N VAL A 39 31.70 4.08 11.26
CA VAL A 39 33.03 3.80 11.83
C VAL A 39 34.04 3.32 10.78
N GLY A 40 33.66 3.28 9.50
CA GLY A 40 34.55 2.93 8.39
C GLY A 40 34.57 1.45 7.99
N ASN A 41 33.70 0.60 8.53
CA ASN A 41 33.64 -0.81 8.14
C ASN A 41 32.81 -1.00 6.86
N THR A 42 33.28 -1.85 5.95
CA THR A 42 32.49 -2.28 4.78
C THR A 42 31.37 -3.20 5.23
N ILE A 43 30.12 -2.79 4.99
CA ILE A 43 28.94 -3.63 5.13
C ILE A 43 28.57 -4.16 3.75
N LYS A 44 28.55 -5.49 3.61
CA LYS A 44 28.03 -6.17 2.42
C LYS A 44 26.71 -6.82 2.77
N GLY A 45 25.68 -6.53 2.01
CA GLY A 45 24.35 -7.10 2.20
C GLY A 45 23.64 -7.29 0.88
N THR A 46 22.87 -8.38 0.82
CA THR A 46 21.86 -8.58 -0.22
C THR A 46 20.56 -7.96 0.27
N TYR A 47 20.09 -6.93 -0.43
CA TYR A 47 18.81 -6.30 -0.13
C TYR A 47 17.74 -6.85 -1.07
N ILE A 48 16.58 -7.16 -0.51
CA ILE A 48 15.38 -7.52 -1.26
C ILE A 48 14.28 -6.54 -0.89
N GLN A 49 13.53 -6.13 -1.92
CA GLN A 49 12.36 -5.28 -1.73
C GLN A 49 11.25 -6.12 -1.09
N GLU A 50 10.81 -5.75 0.11
CA GLU A 50 9.74 -6.45 0.84
C GLU A 50 8.42 -5.66 0.83
N ASP A 51 8.51 -4.32 0.90
CA ASP A 51 7.31 -3.48 1.01
C ASP A 51 7.46 -2.13 0.29
N GLN A 52 6.47 -1.79 -0.53
CA GLN A 52 6.32 -0.48 -1.14
C GLN A 52 5.10 0.19 -0.51
N MET A 53 5.36 1.31 0.17
CA MET A 53 4.33 2.11 0.82
C MET A 53 4.50 3.56 0.42
N ALA A 54 3.64 4.06 -0.45
CA ALA A 54 3.63 5.48 -0.80
C ALA A 54 2.39 6.19 -0.27
N ARG A 55 1.20 5.75 -0.70
CA ARG A 55 -0.08 6.35 -0.34
C ARG A 55 -0.71 5.59 0.82
N PRO A 56 -1.21 6.29 1.85
CA PRO A 56 -1.87 5.65 2.98
C PRO A 56 -3.01 4.71 2.55
N ALA A 57 -3.19 3.65 3.32
CA ALA A 57 -4.25 2.63 3.22
C ALA A 57 -4.43 1.88 1.87
N VAL A 58 -3.75 2.25 0.77
CA VAL A 58 -3.96 1.66 -0.56
C VAL A 58 -3.74 0.14 -0.54
N ASN A 59 -2.60 -0.32 -0.03
CA ASN A 59 -2.28 -1.75 0.10
C ASN A 59 -3.18 -2.48 1.11
N THR A 60 -3.77 -1.75 2.06
CA THR A 60 -4.66 -2.34 3.08
C THR A 60 -6.06 -2.55 2.53
N VAL A 61 -6.58 -1.60 1.75
CA VAL A 61 -7.98 -1.57 1.32
C VAL A 61 -8.19 -2.22 -0.04
N PHE A 62 -7.30 -1.97 -1.01
CA PHE A 62 -7.54 -2.34 -2.41
C PHE A 62 -6.75 -3.56 -2.89
N VAL A 63 -5.67 -3.91 -2.21
CA VAL A 63 -4.89 -5.11 -2.55
C VAL A 63 -5.45 -6.32 -1.82
N SER A 64 -5.82 -7.35 -2.58
CA SER A 64 -6.30 -8.62 -2.02
C SER A 64 -5.21 -9.31 -1.21
N SER A 65 -5.57 -10.02 -0.13
CA SER A 65 -4.59 -10.60 0.82
C SER A 65 -3.51 -11.47 0.16
N GLY A 66 -3.88 -12.28 -0.84
CA GLY A 66 -2.94 -13.14 -1.58
C GLY A 66 -2.10 -12.41 -2.64
N SER A 67 -2.20 -11.09 -2.74
CA SER A 67 -1.51 -10.29 -3.75
C SER A 67 -0.65 -9.17 -3.15
N LYS A 68 -0.56 -9.09 -1.83
CA LYS A 68 0.21 -8.05 -1.13
C LYS A 68 1.70 -8.11 -1.46
N ASP A 69 2.31 -9.29 -1.35
CA ASP A 69 3.74 -9.46 -1.65
C ASP A 69 4.05 -9.14 -3.12
N ALA A 70 3.16 -9.58 -4.02
CA ALA A 70 3.28 -9.27 -5.45
C ALA A 70 3.14 -7.76 -5.72
N PHE A 71 2.20 -7.08 -5.07
CA PHE A 71 2.04 -5.63 -5.17
C PHE A 71 3.27 -4.89 -4.66
N ASN A 72 3.75 -5.27 -3.47
CA ASN A 72 4.89 -4.70 -2.78
C ASN A 72 6.22 -4.83 -3.52
N THR A 73 6.34 -5.81 -4.40
CA THR A 73 7.54 -6.07 -5.20
C THR A 73 7.41 -5.60 -6.64
N THR A 74 6.20 -5.31 -7.13
CA THR A 74 6.00 -4.81 -8.48
C THR A 74 6.42 -3.35 -8.59
N VAL A 75 7.36 -3.05 -9.49
CA VAL A 75 7.79 -1.66 -9.73
C VAL A 75 6.60 -0.76 -10.11
N PRO A 76 6.53 0.49 -9.62
CA PRO A 76 5.38 1.37 -9.82
C PRO A 76 4.92 1.53 -11.28
N SER A 77 5.86 1.58 -12.24
CA SER A 77 5.54 1.68 -13.67
C SER A 77 4.71 0.51 -14.22
N ASN A 78 4.69 -0.63 -13.53
CA ASN A 78 3.96 -1.83 -13.93
C ASN A 78 2.72 -2.09 -13.07
N GLN A 79 2.57 -1.42 -11.91
CA GLN A 79 1.50 -1.71 -10.96
C GLN A 79 0.11 -1.43 -11.54
N GLY A 80 -0.07 -0.31 -12.24
CA GLY A 80 -1.36 0.03 -12.86
C GLY A 80 -1.86 -1.07 -13.79
N ALA A 81 -0.99 -1.60 -14.65
CA ALA A 81 -1.35 -2.70 -15.56
C ALA A 81 -1.64 -4.02 -14.84
N ALA A 82 -0.96 -4.28 -13.72
CA ALA A 82 -1.10 -5.53 -12.97
C ALA A 82 -2.29 -5.56 -12.00
N PHE A 83 -2.64 -4.42 -11.38
CA PHE A 83 -3.53 -4.39 -10.21
C PHE A 83 -4.77 -3.52 -10.36
N GLN A 84 -4.89 -2.66 -11.38
CA GLN A 84 -6.04 -1.75 -11.51
C GLN A 84 -7.38 -2.50 -11.53
N SER A 85 -7.48 -3.62 -12.26
CA SER A 85 -8.73 -4.39 -12.30
C SER A 85 -9.10 -5.00 -10.95
N MET A 86 -8.10 -5.42 -10.16
CA MET A 86 -8.34 -5.88 -8.79
C MET A 86 -8.86 -4.76 -7.90
N PHE A 87 -8.25 -3.57 -8.00
CA PHE A 87 -8.65 -2.40 -7.22
C PHE A 87 -10.10 -2.01 -7.56
N GLN A 88 -10.46 -2.00 -8.84
CA GLN A 88 -11.81 -1.72 -9.29
C GLN A 88 -12.82 -2.73 -8.74
N ASN A 89 -12.51 -4.03 -8.79
CA ASN A 89 -13.39 -5.06 -8.25
C ASN A 89 -13.57 -4.89 -6.74
N ASN A 90 -12.49 -4.61 -6.00
CA ASN A 90 -12.54 -4.42 -4.55
C ASN A 90 -13.29 -3.13 -4.17
N LEU A 91 -13.12 -2.04 -4.92
CA LEU A 91 -13.91 -0.82 -4.76
C LEU A 91 -15.41 -1.09 -4.92
N LEU A 92 -15.80 -1.79 -5.99
CA LEU A 92 -17.22 -2.08 -6.27
C LEU A 92 -17.79 -3.12 -5.30
N ALA A 93 -16.95 -3.98 -4.71
CA ALA A 93 -17.36 -4.87 -3.63
C ALA A 93 -17.59 -4.11 -2.32
N LEU A 94 -16.74 -3.12 -2.00
CA LEU A 94 -16.86 -2.27 -0.82
C LEU A 94 -18.05 -1.31 -0.92
N ASN A 95 -18.25 -0.70 -2.09
CA ASN A 95 -19.36 0.21 -2.37
C ASN A 95 -20.06 -0.19 -3.68
N PRO A 96 -21.03 -1.11 -3.65
CA PRO A 96 -21.80 -1.50 -4.83
C PRO A 96 -22.59 -0.36 -5.48
N GLY A 97 -22.83 0.74 -4.75
CA GLY A 97 -23.49 1.94 -5.24
C GLY A 97 -22.53 2.98 -5.84
N TYR A 98 -21.23 2.68 -5.94
CA TYR A 98 -20.25 3.64 -6.44
C TYR A 98 -20.57 4.05 -7.89
N THR A 99 -20.65 5.36 -8.12
CA THR A 99 -20.84 5.95 -9.44
C THR A 99 -19.64 6.80 -9.81
N ARG A 100 -19.49 7.94 -9.14
CA ARG A 100 -18.31 8.80 -9.11
C ARG A 100 -18.03 9.21 -7.68
N ASN A 101 -16.76 9.47 -7.38
CA ASN A 101 -16.38 10.11 -6.13
C ASN A 101 -16.51 11.63 -6.22
N ALA A 102 -16.20 12.31 -5.12
CA ALA A 102 -16.26 13.77 -5.02
C ALA A 102 -15.25 14.51 -5.93
N LEU A 103 -14.30 13.80 -6.53
CA LEU A 103 -13.38 14.32 -7.55
C LEU A 103 -13.93 14.12 -8.98
N GLY A 104 -15.14 13.57 -9.13
CA GLY A 104 -15.76 13.26 -10.41
C GLY A 104 -15.21 12.02 -11.10
N LEU A 105 -14.39 11.21 -10.42
CA LEU A 105 -13.75 10.02 -10.99
C LEU A 105 -14.68 8.81 -10.87
N ASP A 106 -14.92 8.14 -11.99
CA ASP A 106 -15.57 6.82 -11.97
C ASP A 106 -14.64 5.73 -11.40
N ALA A 107 -15.16 4.53 -11.20
CA ALA A 107 -14.42 3.46 -10.54
C ALA A 107 -13.13 3.10 -11.29
N ALA A 108 -13.17 3.04 -12.62
CA ALA A 108 -12.00 2.70 -13.44
C ALA A 108 -10.93 3.79 -13.36
N THR A 109 -11.33 5.05 -13.47
CA THR A 109 -10.41 6.19 -13.42
C THR A 109 -9.81 6.35 -12.04
N PHE A 110 -10.64 6.29 -10.98
CA PHE A 110 -10.17 6.41 -9.60
C PHE A 110 -9.16 5.33 -9.26
N THR A 111 -9.48 4.07 -9.55
CA THR A 111 -8.59 2.95 -9.25
C THR A 111 -7.34 2.91 -10.12
N SER A 112 -7.37 3.51 -11.32
CA SER A 112 -6.14 3.71 -12.11
C SER A 112 -5.18 4.69 -11.42
N VAL A 113 -5.71 5.75 -10.80
CA VAL A 113 -4.91 6.69 -10.00
C VAL A 113 -4.37 6.02 -8.73
N LEU A 114 -5.14 5.12 -8.10
CA LEU A 114 -4.71 4.44 -6.88
C LEU A 114 -3.74 3.27 -7.13
N ALA A 115 -3.87 2.55 -8.24
CA ALA A 115 -3.12 1.33 -8.52
C ALA A 115 -1.62 1.58 -8.75
N THR A 116 -1.22 2.82 -8.99
CA THR A 116 0.19 3.22 -8.99
C THR A 116 0.49 3.83 -7.62
N ASP A 117 1.13 3.06 -6.74
CA ASP A 117 1.42 3.51 -5.38
C ASP A 117 2.65 4.40 -5.35
N VAL A 118 2.43 5.68 -5.68
CA VAL A 118 3.45 6.73 -5.64
C VAL A 118 2.93 7.95 -4.90
N LEU A 119 3.80 8.57 -4.10
CA LEU A 119 3.51 9.82 -3.43
C LEU A 119 4.00 10.97 -4.33
N THR A 120 3.06 11.67 -4.94
CA THR A 120 3.36 12.88 -5.70
C THR A 120 3.60 14.02 -4.72
N LEU A 121 4.74 14.71 -4.84
CA LEU A 121 5.09 15.86 -4.02
C LEU A 121 5.14 17.11 -4.89
N SER A 122 4.46 18.19 -4.46
CA SER A 122 4.65 19.52 -5.06
C SER A 122 5.88 20.21 -4.46
N LEU A 123 6.79 20.70 -5.30
CA LEU A 123 8.01 21.39 -4.86
C LEU A 123 7.86 22.92 -4.80
N ASP A 124 6.86 23.44 -5.49
CA ASP A 124 6.61 24.87 -5.70
C ASP A 124 5.17 25.29 -5.37
N GLY A 125 4.33 24.35 -4.94
CA GLY A 125 2.93 24.55 -4.55
C GLY A 125 2.57 23.88 -3.22
N THR A 126 1.27 23.90 -2.90
CA THR A 126 0.77 23.30 -1.66
C THR A 126 0.92 21.79 -1.71
N THR A 127 1.58 21.23 -0.70
CA THR A 127 1.65 19.79 -0.45
C THR A 127 0.53 19.41 0.51
N THR A 128 -0.46 18.67 0.02
CA THR A 128 -1.58 18.15 0.82
C THR A 128 -2.15 16.89 0.17
N PHE A 129 -2.75 16.05 0.99
CA PHE A 129 -3.54 14.93 0.52
C PHE A 129 -4.82 15.44 -0.16
N PHE A 130 -5.50 16.38 0.50
CA PHE A 130 -6.64 17.11 -0.03
C PHE A 130 -6.98 18.34 0.83
N ASP A 131 -7.13 19.52 0.23
CA ASP A 131 -7.51 20.76 0.93
C ASP A 131 -8.78 21.43 0.37
N GLY A 132 -9.55 20.72 -0.47
CA GLY A 132 -10.67 21.28 -1.22
C GLY A 132 -10.32 21.77 -2.62
N THR A 133 -9.04 22.01 -2.92
CA THR A 133 -8.55 22.52 -4.22
C THR A 133 -7.44 21.64 -4.79
N ASN A 134 -6.40 21.39 -4.01
CA ASN A 134 -5.27 20.54 -4.33
C ASN A 134 -5.60 19.09 -3.94
N VAL A 135 -5.20 18.14 -4.79
CA VAL A 135 -5.56 16.74 -4.67
C VAL A 135 -4.29 15.91 -4.89
N LEU A 136 -3.91 15.11 -3.89
CA LEU A 136 -2.80 14.16 -3.97
C LEU A 136 -1.46 14.82 -4.38
N THR A 137 -1.20 16.04 -3.89
CA THR A 137 0.07 16.75 -4.09
C THR A 137 1.07 16.50 -2.95
N GLY A 138 0.75 15.52 -2.11
CA GLY A 138 1.59 14.91 -1.09
C GLY A 138 0.75 14.70 0.16
N ARG A 139 1.30 15.02 1.34
CA ARG A 139 0.53 15.10 2.59
C ARG A 139 1.21 16.04 3.58
N ALA A 140 0.43 16.85 4.27
CA ALA A 140 0.83 17.56 5.48
C ALA A 140 0.59 16.68 6.71
N LEU A 141 1.25 17.01 7.83
CA LEU A 141 1.07 16.26 9.09
C LEU A 141 -0.36 16.32 9.63
N ALA A 142 -1.06 17.42 9.37
CA ALA A 142 -2.42 17.66 9.85
C ALA A 142 -3.51 17.25 8.85
N ASP A 143 -3.16 16.64 7.72
CA ASP A 143 -4.16 16.16 6.77
C ASP A 143 -4.90 14.95 7.36
N ASP A 144 -6.23 15.03 7.41
CA ASP A 144 -7.09 13.90 7.77
C ASP A 144 -7.26 12.96 6.57
N VAL A 145 -6.22 12.17 6.33
CA VAL A 145 -6.12 11.31 5.16
C VAL A 145 -7.23 10.25 5.14
N ILE A 146 -7.56 9.65 6.29
CA ILE A 146 -8.51 8.55 6.35
C ILE A 146 -9.93 9.05 6.08
N THR A 147 -10.34 10.16 6.69
CA THR A 147 -11.65 10.76 6.39
C THR A 147 -11.76 11.14 4.91
N VAL A 148 -10.71 11.72 4.31
CA VAL A 148 -10.72 12.01 2.86
C VAL A 148 -10.87 10.74 2.02
N GLU A 149 -10.13 9.68 2.34
CA GLU A 149 -10.24 8.39 1.63
C GLU A 149 -11.65 7.80 1.74
N LEU A 150 -12.23 7.82 2.94
CA LEU A 150 -13.60 7.36 3.20
C LEU A 150 -14.62 8.18 2.40
N ILE A 151 -14.49 9.50 2.35
CA ILE A 151 -15.30 10.38 1.49
C ILE A 151 -15.17 9.97 0.02
N LEU A 152 -13.97 9.71 -0.46
CA LEU A 152 -13.74 9.34 -1.87
C LEU A 152 -14.31 7.95 -2.21
N ILE A 153 -14.36 7.03 -1.25
CA ILE A 153 -14.93 5.69 -1.47
C ILE A 153 -16.45 5.69 -1.33
N PHE A 154 -16.99 6.36 -0.31
CA PHE A 154 -18.39 6.20 0.12
C PHE A 154 -19.27 7.44 -0.08
N GLY A 155 -18.68 8.64 -0.13
CA GLY A 155 -19.40 9.92 -0.10
C GLY A 155 -20.12 10.30 -1.39
N GLY A 156 -19.75 9.70 -2.52
CA GLY A 156 -20.36 10.02 -3.82
C GLY A 156 -19.92 11.38 -4.40
N PRO A 157 -20.53 11.82 -5.53
CA PRO A 157 -20.06 12.98 -6.29
C PRO A 157 -20.28 14.33 -5.59
N ASP A 158 -21.32 14.43 -4.76
CA ASP A 158 -21.71 15.68 -4.10
C ASP A 158 -21.25 15.74 -2.62
N ALA A 159 -20.34 14.84 -2.22
CA ALA A 159 -19.88 14.76 -0.83
C ALA A 159 -19.27 16.08 -0.34
N LEU A 160 -18.48 16.72 -1.19
CA LEU A 160 -17.78 17.97 -0.88
C LEU A 160 -18.66 19.22 -1.07
N THR A 161 -19.84 19.08 -1.68
CA THR A 161 -20.82 20.16 -1.86
C THR A 161 -21.96 20.10 -0.84
N GLY A 162 -21.85 19.20 0.14
CA GLY A 162 -22.76 19.10 1.28
C GLY A 162 -23.90 18.09 1.11
N MET A 163 -23.86 17.23 0.08
CA MET A 163 -24.83 16.15 -0.11
C MET A 163 -24.15 14.77 -0.18
N PRO A 164 -23.44 14.34 0.89
CA PRO A 164 -22.77 13.05 0.90
C PRO A 164 -23.76 11.88 0.91
N GLN A 165 -23.35 10.81 0.23
CA GLN A 165 -23.94 9.49 0.34
C GLN A 165 -23.30 8.72 1.49
N ASN A 166 -23.99 7.69 2.01
CA ASN A 166 -23.46 6.78 3.03
C ASN A 166 -22.81 7.50 4.24
N VAL A 167 -23.46 8.53 4.77
CA VAL A 167 -22.93 9.44 5.82
C VAL A 167 -22.27 8.74 7.01
N GLY A 168 -22.70 7.52 7.37
CA GLY A 168 -22.07 6.76 8.45
C GLY A 168 -20.71 6.11 8.11
N LEU A 169 -20.22 6.25 6.88
CA LEU A 169 -19.01 5.59 6.37
C LEU A 169 -17.97 6.57 5.81
N ILE A 170 -18.19 7.89 5.94
CA ILE A 170 -17.33 8.91 5.34
C ILE A 170 -16.32 9.53 6.31
N ASP A 171 -16.28 9.08 7.56
CA ASP A 171 -15.51 9.71 8.64
C ASP A 171 -15.04 8.67 9.65
N ASP A 172 -13.77 8.72 10.06
CA ASP A 172 -13.20 7.79 11.03
C ASP A 172 -13.31 8.26 12.49
N HIS A 173 -13.82 9.48 12.69
CA HIS A 173 -14.00 10.16 13.96
C HIS A 173 -12.69 10.41 14.72
N VAL A 174 -11.57 10.57 14.01
CA VAL A 174 -10.25 10.89 14.57
C VAL A 174 -9.78 12.26 14.05
N ASP A 175 -10.30 13.33 14.66
CA ASP A 175 -10.04 14.71 14.23
C ASP A 175 -8.62 15.23 14.54
N GLY A 176 -7.78 14.46 15.23
CA GLY A 176 -6.44 14.90 15.56
C GLY A 176 -5.67 13.99 16.51
N ASN A 177 -4.41 14.37 16.73
CA ASN A 177 -3.50 13.64 17.60
C ASN A 177 -3.72 14.00 19.08
N ASP A 178 -3.44 13.05 19.97
CA ASP A 178 -3.51 13.24 21.43
C ASP A 178 -2.55 14.35 21.93
N VAL A 179 -1.46 14.57 21.19
CA VAL A 179 -0.46 15.61 21.44
C VAL A 179 -0.27 16.47 20.19
N ALA A 180 -0.36 17.78 20.34
CA ALA A 180 -0.15 18.70 19.23
C ALA A 180 1.24 18.53 18.59
N PHE A 181 1.32 18.74 17.27
CA PHE A 181 2.59 18.79 16.56
C PHE A 181 3.52 19.87 17.11
N SER A 182 4.82 19.59 17.10
CA SER A 182 5.85 20.57 17.45
C SER A 182 5.92 21.67 16.39
N SER A 183 6.23 22.90 16.80
CA SER A 183 6.52 24.01 15.89
C SER A 183 7.95 24.00 15.35
N SER A 184 8.78 23.06 15.81
CA SER A 184 10.17 22.88 15.37
C SER A 184 10.40 21.45 14.87
N PHE A 185 11.30 21.32 13.89
CA PHE A 185 11.71 20.03 13.33
C PHE A 185 12.16 19.06 14.44
N PRO A 186 11.70 17.79 14.45
CA PRO A 186 11.01 17.06 13.36
C PRO A 186 9.48 17.23 13.28
N TYR A 187 8.89 18.23 13.94
CA TYR A 187 7.45 18.57 13.96
C TYR A 187 6.52 17.50 14.55
N LEU A 188 6.93 16.23 14.62
CA LEU A 188 6.21 15.18 15.35
C LEU A 188 6.31 15.37 16.86
N ALA A 189 5.24 15.02 17.57
CA ALA A 189 5.23 14.96 19.02
C ALA A 189 6.12 13.81 19.53
N SER A 190 6.60 13.92 20.77
CA SER A 190 7.31 12.81 21.43
C SER A 190 6.39 11.59 21.57
N PRO A 191 6.91 10.36 21.41
CA PRO A 191 6.12 9.14 21.64
C PRO A 191 5.53 9.11 23.05
N HIS A 192 4.32 8.56 23.18
CA HIS A 192 3.76 8.24 24.49
C HIS A 192 4.64 7.18 25.16
N LEU A 193 5.12 7.49 26.37
CA LEU A 193 5.79 6.51 27.21
C LEU A 193 4.71 5.56 27.76
N GLN A 194 4.88 4.26 27.50
CA GLN A 194 4.07 3.19 28.10
C GLN A 194 4.53 2.90 29.52
#